data_AF-A0A1I8P0M9-F1
#
_entry.id   AF-A0A1I8P0M9-F1
#
_cell.length_a   1.000
_cell.length_b   1.000
_cell.length_c   1.000
_cell.angle_alpha   90.00
_cell.angle_beta   90.00
_cell.angle_gamma   90.00
#
_symmetry.space_group_name_H-M   'P 1'
#
loop_
_entity.id
_entity.type
_entity.pdbx_description
1 polymer ?
#
loop_
_entity_poly.entity_id
_entity_poly.type
_entity_poly.pdbx_seq_one_letter_code
_entity_poly.pdbx_strand_id
1 'polypeptide(L)'
;MEKIIRMEVQNLDSIVRVADRDLPVVNTRGDVLFNSWKGIFNGQGGFFSQAPRIYSFSGKSVLTDPLWPQKHVWHGALPNGERSIDTYCDAWHSGERDKIGYASNLLGNKLLDQERLPCDSKLIVLCVEALSQDRRKKRDLSDSDHDYQTADEYAEHLRRVLT
;
A
#
# COMPACT_ATOMS: atom_id res chain seq x y z
N MET A 1 7.68 17.47 -20.06
CA MET A 1 6.79 16.34 -20.35
C MET A 1 5.94 16.13 -19.10
N GLU A 2 4.77 16.75 -19.07
CA GLU A 2 3.83 16.65 -17.95
C GLU A 2 3.24 15.25 -17.96
N LYS A 3 3.68 14.41 -17.01
CA LYS A 3 3.05 13.12 -16.77
C LYS A 3 1.72 13.39 -16.07
N ILE A 4 0.66 13.53 -16.85
CA ILE A 4 -0.71 13.44 -16.34
C ILE A 4 -0.81 12.04 -15.72
N ILE A 5 -0.78 11.97 -14.38
CA ILE A 5 -1.15 10.75 -13.69
C ILE A 5 -2.66 10.62 -13.88
N ARG A 6 -3.06 9.91 -14.92
CA ARG A 6 -4.41 9.39 -15.02
C ARG A 6 -4.58 8.54 -13.76
N MET A 7 -5.36 9.01 -12.79
CA MET A 7 -5.78 8.24 -11.64
C MET A 7 -6.73 7.16 -12.17
N GLU A 8 -6.15 6.17 -12.85
CA GLU A 8 -6.89 5.02 -13.34
C GLU A 8 -7.55 4.39 -12.10
N VAL A 9 -8.86 4.21 -12.14
CA VAL A 9 -9.62 3.59 -11.06
C VAL A 9 -9.22 2.12 -10.99
N GLN A 10 -8.15 1.83 -10.26
CA GLN A 10 -7.59 0.49 -10.11
C GLN A 10 -8.33 -0.27 -9.01
N ASN A 11 -8.39 -1.59 -9.15
CA ASN A 11 -8.95 -2.44 -8.11
C ASN A 11 -8.00 -2.46 -6.91
N LEU A 12 -8.59 -2.57 -5.71
CA LEU A 12 -7.82 -2.58 -4.47
C LEU A 12 -6.86 -3.79 -4.42
N ASP A 13 -7.26 -4.96 -4.90
CA ASP A 13 -6.39 -6.16 -4.98
C ASP A 13 -5.16 -5.95 -5.87
N SER A 14 -5.23 -4.98 -6.79
CA SER A 14 -4.22 -4.77 -7.82
C SER A 14 -3.10 -3.79 -7.44
N ILE A 15 -3.25 -3.05 -6.33
CA ILE A 15 -2.32 -1.98 -5.91
C ILE A 15 -0.91 -2.51 -5.69
N VAL A 16 -0.76 -3.67 -5.03
CA VAL A 16 0.55 -4.28 -4.76
C VAL A 16 1.03 -5.04 -6.00
N ARG A 17 2.30 -4.83 -6.37
CA ARG A 17 2.94 -5.54 -7.48
C ARG A 17 2.82 -7.04 -7.31
N VAL A 18 2.50 -7.74 -8.40
CA VAL A 18 2.25 -9.19 -8.42
C VAL A 18 3.30 -10.01 -7.68
N ALA A 19 4.60 -9.68 -7.85
CA ALA A 19 5.71 -10.38 -7.21
C ALA A 19 5.74 -10.25 -5.67
N ASP A 20 5.16 -9.17 -5.13
CA ASP A 20 5.17 -8.87 -3.69
C ASP A 20 3.90 -9.38 -3.00
N ARG A 21 2.90 -9.88 -3.75
CA ARG A 21 1.58 -10.21 -3.19
C ARG A 21 1.57 -11.42 -2.25
N ASP A 22 2.64 -12.22 -2.24
CA ASP A 22 2.81 -13.35 -1.34
C ASP A 22 3.60 -12.98 -0.07
N LEU A 23 4.13 -11.75 0.02
CA LEU A 23 4.81 -11.24 1.21
C LEU A 23 3.80 -10.90 2.33
N PRO A 24 4.19 -11.05 3.62
CA PRO A 24 3.33 -10.70 4.74
C PRO A 24 3.05 -9.20 4.78
N VAL A 25 1.82 -8.84 5.11
CA VAL A 25 1.41 -7.45 5.31
C VAL A 25 1.63 -7.09 6.77
N VAL A 26 2.49 -6.12 7.02
CA VAL A 26 2.89 -5.70 8.38
C VAL A 26 2.47 -4.26 8.69
N ASN A 27 2.36 -3.93 9.97
CA ASN A 27 2.22 -2.54 10.41
C ASN A 27 3.59 -1.81 10.45
N THR A 28 3.59 -0.52 10.79
CA THR A 28 4.82 0.29 10.90
C THR A 28 5.79 -0.15 12.01
N ARG A 29 5.40 -1.10 12.86
CA ARG A 29 6.25 -1.69 13.90
C ARG A 29 6.74 -3.10 13.54
N GLY A 30 6.39 -3.61 12.35
CA GLY A 30 6.76 -4.94 11.89
C GLY A 30 5.86 -6.07 12.39
N ASP A 31 4.75 -5.79 13.08
CA ASP A 31 3.78 -6.83 13.43
C ASP A 31 3.02 -7.27 12.18
N VAL A 32 2.87 -8.57 12.00
CA VAL A 32 2.07 -9.15 10.92
C VAL A 32 0.58 -8.88 11.16
N LEU A 33 -0.07 -8.28 10.17
CA LEU A 33 -1.53 -8.08 10.09
C LEU A 33 -2.19 -9.17 9.25
N PHE A 34 -1.57 -9.53 8.11
CA PHE A 34 -2.04 -10.58 7.22
C PHE A 34 -0.87 -11.40 6.69
N ASN A 35 -1.09 -12.69 6.46
CA ASN A 35 -0.07 -13.61 5.94
C ASN A 35 0.40 -13.25 4.53
N SER A 36 -0.49 -12.66 3.71
CA SER A 36 -0.16 -12.18 2.37
C SER A 36 -1.19 -11.16 1.87
N TRP A 37 -0.82 -10.39 0.85
CA TRP A 37 -1.75 -9.47 0.17
C TRP A 37 -2.92 -10.23 -0.46
N LYS A 38 -2.65 -11.35 -1.16
CA LYS A 38 -3.72 -12.21 -1.72
C LYS A 38 -4.66 -12.75 -0.65
N GLY A 39 -4.14 -13.01 0.55
CA GLY A 39 -4.93 -13.49 1.68
C GLY A 39 -6.02 -12.51 2.16
N ILE A 40 -5.83 -11.21 1.94
CA ILE A 40 -6.82 -10.18 2.28
C ILE A 40 -8.06 -10.29 1.39
N PHE A 41 -7.85 -10.55 0.09
CA PHE A 41 -8.86 -10.48 -0.97
C PHE A 41 -9.40 -11.85 -1.37
N ASN A 42 -9.47 -12.79 -0.43
CA ASN A 42 -9.97 -14.14 -0.65
C ASN A 42 -11.52 -14.24 -0.60
N GLY A 43 -12.23 -13.10 -0.54
CA GLY A 43 -13.68 -13.04 -0.41
C GLY A 43 -14.21 -13.10 1.03
N GLN A 44 -13.38 -13.33 2.03
CA GLN A 44 -13.79 -13.41 3.45
C GLN A 44 -13.77 -12.07 4.18
N GLY A 45 -13.54 -10.97 3.46
CA GLY A 45 -13.58 -9.61 4.02
C GLY A 45 -12.31 -9.18 4.75
N GLY A 46 -11.17 -9.82 4.47
CA GLY A 46 -9.88 -9.48 5.10
C GLY A 46 -9.92 -9.61 6.62
N PHE A 47 -10.20 -10.81 7.13
CA PHE A 47 -10.30 -11.08 8.56
C PHE A 47 -8.95 -10.96 9.27
N PHE A 48 -8.93 -10.24 10.40
CA PHE A 48 -7.78 -10.17 11.28
C PHE A 48 -7.82 -11.31 12.30
N SER A 49 -6.76 -12.12 12.37
CA SER A 49 -6.64 -13.24 13.32
C SER A 49 -6.57 -12.80 14.79
N GLN A 50 -6.21 -11.55 15.03
CA GLN A 50 -6.13 -10.89 16.33
C GLN A 50 -6.60 -9.44 16.18
N ALA A 51 -6.91 -8.76 17.29
CA ALA A 51 -7.28 -7.34 17.24
C ALA A 51 -6.22 -6.53 16.45
N PRO A 52 -6.62 -5.77 15.40
CA PRO A 52 -5.66 -5.18 14.47
C PRO A 52 -4.84 -4.07 15.13
N ARG A 53 -3.52 -4.25 15.18
CA ARG A 53 -2.58 -3.23 15.68
C ARG A 53 -2.17 -2.28 14.57
N ILE A 54 -3.06 -1.34 14.24
CA ILE A 54 -2.81 -0.35 13.17
C ILE A 54 -2.36 0.98 13.77
N TYR A 55 -1.32 1.56 13.18
CA TYR A 55 -0.70 2.81 13.64
C TYR A 55 -0.65 3.85 12.53
N SER A 56 -0.80 5.13 12.91
CA SER A 56 -0.50 6.25 12.04
C SER A 56 1.01 6.38 11.77
N PHE A 57 1.40 7.21 10.80
CA PHE A 57 2.80 7.55 10.56
C PHE A 57 3.50 8.21 11.75
N SER A 58 2.75 8.89 12.63
CA SER A 58 3.27 9.45 13.89
C SER A 58 3.35 8.42 15.03
N GLY A 59 3.03 7.14 14.77
CA GLY A 59 3.15 6.05 15.73
C GLY A 59 1.95 5.87 16.68
N LYS A 60 0.88 6.64 16.49
CA LYS A 60 -0.35 6.58 17.31
C LYS A 60 -1.24 5.41 16.87
N SER A 61 -1.81 4.69 17.82
CA SER A 61 -2.73 3.59 17.54
C SER A 61 -4.10 4.12 17.11
N VAL A 62 -4.57 3.76 15.92
CA VAL A 62 -5.85 4.27 15.38
C VAL A 62 -7.05 3.76 16.18
N LEU A 63 -6.94 2.57 16.78
CA LEU A 63 -8.01 1.99 17.61
C LEU A 63 -8.16 2.67 18.96
N THR A 64 -7.08 3.20 19.54
CA THR A 64 -7.10 3.70 20.93
C THR A 64 -6.94 5.21 21.04
N ASP A 65 -6.30 5.86 20.07
CA ASP A 65 -6.12 7.32 20.10
C ASP A 65 -7.47 8.01 19.82
N PRO A 66 -7.86 9.03 20.62
CA PRO A 66 -9.13 9.74 20.47
C PRO A 66 -9.22 10.60 19.20
N LEU A 67 -8.10 10.84 18.50
CA LEU A 67 -8.09 11.56 17.22
C LEU A 67 -8.98 10.91 16.16
N TRP A 68 -9.18 9.59 16.23
CA TRP A 68 -10.10 8.84 15.36
C TRP A 68 -11.33 8.41 16.16
N PRO A 69 -12.37 9.24 16.33
CA PRO A 69 -13.55 8.85 17.08
C PRO A 69 -14.31 7.70 16.41
N GLN A 70 -14.36 7.68 15.07
CA GLN A 70 -14.90 6.59 14.29
C GLN A 70 -13.78 5.60 13.92
N LYS A 71 -13.96 4.32 14.28
CA LYS A 71 -12.95 3.25 14.07
C LYS A 71 -13.14 2.52 12.74
N HIS A 72 -13.63 3.25 11.75
CA HIS A 72 -13.91 2.75 10.41
C HIS A 72 -12.81 3.11 9.44
N VAL A 73 -12.55 2.24 8.48
CA VAL A 73 -11.60 2.45 7.39
C VAL A 73 -12.34 2.54 6.07
N TRP A 74 -12.07 3.58 5.28
CA TRP A 74 -12.52 3.66 3.89
C TRP A 74 -11.80 2.62 3.02
N HIS A 75 -12.53 1.88 2.19
CA HIS A 75 -11.92 0.99 1.18
C HIS A 75 -12.63 0.98 -0.18
N GLY A 76 -13.94 1.25 -0.26
CA GLY A 76 -14.64 1.42 -1.55
C GLY A 76 -14.60 0.21 -2.50
N ALA A 77 -14.39 -0.98 -1.94
CA ALA A 77 -14.14 -2.21 -2.68
C ALA A 77 -14.94 -3.39 -2.11
N LEU A 78 -15.25 -4.35 -2.97
CA LEU A 78 -15.85 -5.63 -2.61
C LEU A 78 -14.85 -6.51 -1.83
N PRO A 79 -15.29 -7.60 -1.18
CA PRO A 79 -14.41 -8.47 -0.39
C PRO A 79 -13.30 -9.18 -1.18
N ASN A 80 -13.41 -9.25 -2.51
CA ASN A 80 -12.40 -9.75 -3.44
C ASN A 80 -11.43 -8.64 -3.93
N GLY A 81 -11.59 -7.40 -3.43
CA GLY A 81 -10.76 -6.26 -3.79
C GLY A 81 -11.13 -5.58 -5.10
N GLU A 82 -12.17 -6.03 -5.79
CA GLU A 82 -12.72 -5.31 -6.94
C GLU A 82 -13.36 -4.00 -6.48
N ARG A 83 -13.18 -2.94 -7.26
CA ARG A 83 -13.83 -1.66 -6.98
C ARG A 83 -15.35 -1.81 -6.97
N SER A 84 -16.03 -1.14 -6.04
CA SER A 84 -17.48 -1.04 -6.06
C SER A 84 -17.91 0.29 -6.64
N ILE A 85 -18.33 0.29 -7.91
CA ILE A 85 -18.60 1.51 -8.69
C ILE A 85 -19.68 2.39 -8.05
N ASP A 86 -20.65 1.78 -7.37
CA ASP A 86 -21.76 2.51 -6.74
C ASP A 86 -21.44 2.97 -5.31
N THR A 87 -20.32 2.53 -4.72
CA THR A 87 -20.01 2.74 -3.30
C THR A 87 -18.53 3.05 -3.06
N TYR A 88 -17.98 3.96 -3.85
CA TYR A 88 -16.61 4.48 -3.70
C TYR A 88 -16.52 6.02 -3.77
N CYS A 89 -17.60 6.71 -3.36
CA CYS A 89 -17.65 8.18 -3.31
C CYS A 89 -17.27 8.88 -4.63
N ASP A 90 -17.86 8.44 -5.75
CA ASP A 90 -17.53 8.90 -7.10
C ASP A 90 -16.02 8.88 -7.38
N ALA A 91 -15.38 7.72 -7.16
CA ALA A 91 -13.93 7.54 -7.21
C ALA A 91 -13.17 8.48 -6.24
N TRP A 92 -13.71 8.65 -5.03
CA TRP A 92 -13.21 9.53 -3.98
C TRP A 92 -13.19 11.02 -4.35
N HIS A 93 -14.03 11.44 -5.30
CA HIS A 93 -14.15 12.84 -5.73
C HIS A 93 -15.36 13.55 -5.12
N SER A 94 -16.25 12.84 -4.43
CA SER A 94 -17.38 13.44 -3.72
C SER A 94 -17.26 13.29 -2.21
N GLY A 95 -17.51 14.39 -1.50
CA GLY A 95 -17.75 14.43 -0.06
C GLY A 95 -19.20 14.77 0.28
N GLU A 96 -20.13 14.59 -0.67
CA GLU A 96 -21.55 14.88 -0.46
C GLU A 96 -22.21 13.80 0.42
N ARG A 97 -23.20 14.22 1.21
CA ARG A 97 -23.83 13.36 2.22
C ARG A 97 -24.75 12.28 1.63
N ASP A 98 -25.31 12.53 0.46
CA ASP A 98 -26.16 11.58 -0.29
C ASP A 98 -25.35 10.54 -1.07
N LYS A 99 -24.04 10.76 -1.24
CA LYS A 99 -23.11 9.78 -1.76
C LYS A 99 -22.65 8.83 -0.67
N ILE A 100 -22.40 7.59 -1.08
CA ILE A 100 -22.06 6.49 -0.18
C ILE A 100 -20.71 5.88 -0.59
N GLY A 101 -19.92 5.49 0.41
CA GLY A 101 -18.73 4.67 0.24
C GLY A 101 -18.83 3.39 1.06
N TYR A 102 -18.11 2.34 0.65
CA TYR A 102 -17.85 1.20 1.53
C TYR A 102 -16.71 1.49 2.50
N ALA A 103 -16.98 1.19 3.77
CA ALA A 103 -16.06 1.25 4.86
C ALA A 103 -16.18 0.00 5.75
N SER A 104 -15.14 -0.25 6.54
CA SER A 104 -15.09 -1.40 7.45
C SER A 104 -14.81 -0.95 8.88
N ASN A 105 -15.59 -1.44 9.84
CA ASN A 105 -15.35 -1.21 11.26
C ASN A 105 -14.23 -2.12 11.76
N LEU A 106 -13.11 -1.52 12.18
CA LEU A 106 -11.95 -2.28 12.68
C LEU A 106 -12.24 -3.07 13.97
N LEU A 107 -13.27 -2.69 14.74
CA LEU A 107 -13.70 -3.44 15.92
C LEU A 107 -14.36 -4.78 15.55
N GLY A 108 -14.83 -4.93 14.31
CA GLY A 108 -15.38 -6.18 13.77
C GLY A 108 -14.33 -7.18 13.30
N ASN A 109 -13.03 -6.87 13.47
CA ASN A 109 -11.90 -7.69 12.99
C ASN A 109 -11.94 -8.02 11.49
N LYS A 110 -12.49 -7.12 10.68
CA LYS A 110 -12.47 -7.20 9.22
C LYS A 110 -11.95 -5.91 8.61
N LEU A 111 -11.21 -6.05 7.49
CA LEU A 111 -10.71 -4.91 6.74
C LEU A 111 -11.64 -4.48 5.60
N LEU A 112 -12.44 -5.41 5.08
CA LEU A 112 -13.32 -5.20 3.91
C LEU A 112 -14.77 -5.58 4.24
N ASP A 113 -15.22 -5.29 5.46
CA ASP A 113 -16.64 -5.38 5.76
C ASP A 113 -17.43 -4.39 4.89
N GLN A 114 -18.66 -4.73 4.50
CA GLN A 114 -19.38 -3.97 3.47
C GLN A 114 -20.33 -2.94 4.08
N GLU A 115 -19.84 -2.13 5.02
CA GLU A 115 -20.63 -1.09 5.69
C GLU A 115 -20.75 0.16 4.80
N ARG A 116 -21.98 0.63 4.62
CA ARG A 116 -22.28 1.78 3.75
C ARG A 116 -22.30 3.05 4.59
N LEU A 117 -21.32 3.94 4.39
CA LEU A 117 -21.22 5.20 5.11
C LEU A 117 -21.32 6.41 4.16
N PRO A 118 -21.92 7.53 4.60
CA PRO A 118 -21.92 8.80 3.86
C PRO A 118 -20.51 9.32 3.56
N CYS A 119 -20.28 9.86 2.37
CA CYS A 119 -18.95 10.32 1.95
C CYS A 119 -18.45 11.57 2.67
N ASP A 120 -19.31 12.29 3.41
CA ASP A 120 -18.91 13.38 4.30
C ASP A 120 -18.27 12.88 5.63
N SER A 121 -18.38 11.58 5.93
CA SER A 121 -17.83 10.95 7.15
C SER A 121 -16.30 11.05 7.23
N LYS A 122 -15.79 11.30 8.43
CA LYS A 122 -14.34 11.43 8.69
C LYS A 122 -13.78 10.12 9.25
N LEU A 123 -13.37 9.24 8.35
CA LEU A 123 -12.90 7.90 8.68
C LEU A 123 -11.39 7.75 8.48
N ILE A 124 -10.85 6.59 8.86
CA ILE A 124 -9.45 6.23 8.68
C ILE A 124 -9.19 5.91 7.20
N VAL A 125 -8.06 6.37 6.67
CA VAL A 125 -7.51 5.94 5.38
C VAL A 125 -6.21 5.22 5.64
N LEU A 126 -6.06 4.02 5.07
CA LEU A 126 -4.84 3.23 5.19
C LEU A 126 -3.96 3.44 3.97
N CYS A 127 -2.65 3.38 4.20
CA CYS A 127 -1.65 3.38 3.15
C CYS A 127 -0.97 2.00 3.12
N VAL A 128 -0.66 1.51 1.92
CA VAL A 128 0.11 0.29 1.71
C VAL A 128 1.35 0.60 0.88
N GLU A 129 2.43 -0.11 1.16
CA GLU A 129 3.61 -0.12 0.30
C GLU A 129 3.30 -0.93 -0.96
N ALA A 130 3.15 -0.25 -2.11
CA ALA A 130 2.75 -0.88 -3.37
C ALA A 130 3.89 -1.65 -4.07
N LEU A 131 5.14 -1.26 -3.78
CA LEU A 131 6.35 -1.85 -4.33
C LEU A 131 7.28 -2.12 -3.15
N SER A 132 7.68 -3.37 -2.96
CA SER A 132 8.74 -3.65 -2.00
C SER A 132 9.98 -2.86 -2.42
N GLN A 133 10.60 -2.15 -1.47
CA GLN A 133 11.99 -1.75 -1.64
C GLN A 133 12.82 -3.04 -1.62
N ASP A 134 12.85 -3.77 -2.73
CA ASP A 134 13.97 -4.65 -3.06
C ASP A 134 15.20 -3.85 -2.66
N ARG A 135 15.94 -4.32 -1.66
CA ARG A 135 17.06 -3.55 -1.13
C ARG A 135 17.87 -3.15 -2.36
N ARG A 136 17.90 -1.85 -2.68
CA ARG A 136 18.87 -1.26 -3.62
C ARG A 136 20.32 -1.53 -3.18
N LYS A 137 20.59 -2.40 -2.20
CA LYS A 137 21.85 -3.12 -2.02
C LYS A 137 22.08 -4.16 -3.13
N LYS A 138 22.33 -3.70 -4.35
CA LYS A 138 23.45 -4.15 -5.22
C LYS A 138 23.52 -3.40 -6.56
N ARG A 139 23.18 -2.11 -6.59
CA ARG A 139 23.87 -1.15 -7.47
C ARG A 139 24.49 -0.05 -6.61
N ASP A 140 25.21 -0.55 -5.63
CA ASP A 140 26.35 0.12 -5.03
C ASP A 140 27.41 -1.00 -4.95
N LEU A 141 27.65 -1.65 -6.10
CA LEU A 141 29.03 -1.97 -6.40
C LEU A 141 29.66 -0.59 -6.44
N SER A 142 30.66 -0.38 -5.60
CA SER A 142 31.61 0.69 -5.74
C SER A 142 32.07 0.72 -7.20
N ASP A 143 31.36 1.44 -8.05
CA ASP A 143 31.86 1.85 -9.34
C ASP A 143 32.75 3.02 -8.96
N SER A 144 34.00 2.67 -8.69
CA SER A 144 35.08 3.63 -8.63
C SER A 144 35.02 4.39 -9.94
N ASP A 145 34.48 5.60 -9.89
CA ASP A 145 34.54 6.56 -10.98
C ASP A 145 36.03 6.85 -11.21
N HIS A 146 36.66 6.03 -12.05
CA HIS A 146 37.99 6.27 -12.57
C HIS A 146 37.77 6.91 -13.93
N ASP A 147 37.87 8.23 -13.93
CA ASP A 147 37.83 9.05 -15.15
C ASP A 147 39.10 8.75 -15.95
N TYR A 148 38.99 7.86 -16.94
CA TYR A 148 40.10 7.55 -17.86
C TYR A 148 40.18 8.68 -18.89
N GLN A 149 41.19 9.53 -18.74
CA GLN A 149 41.32 10.72 -19.58
C GLN A 149 41.97 10.39 -20.93
N THR A 150 42.51 9.17 -21.09
CA THR A 150 43.16 8.71 -22.31
C THR A 150 42.83 7.25 -22.65
N ALA A 151 42.90 6.91 -23.94
CA ALA A 151 42.63 5.56 -24.43
C ALA A 151 43.66 4.52 -23.93
N ASP A 152 44.88 4.96 -23.63
CA ASP A 152 45.95 4.09 -23.14
C ASP A 152 45.70 3.65 -21.68
N GLU A 153 45.20 4.55 -20.82
CA GLU A 153 44.84 4.20 -19.44
C GLU A 153 43.69 3.19 -19.38
N TYR A 154 42.70 3.33 -20.27
CA TYR A 154 41.60 2.37 -20.37
C TYR A 154 42.08 0.99 -20.84
N ALA A 155 43.00 0.96 -21.82
CA ALA A 155 43.57 -0.29 -22.34
C ALA A 155 44.40 -1.04 -21.27
N GLU A 156 45.12 -0.31 -20.42
CA GLU A 156 45.89 -0.90 -19.33
C GLU A 156 45.00 -1.44 -18.21
N HIS A 157 43.91 -0.73 -17.89
CA HIS A 157 42.90 -1.24 -16.95
C HIS A 157 42.26 -2.54 -17.44
N LEU A 158 41.85 -2.61 -18.72
CA LEU A 158 41.29 -3.82 -19.31
C LEU A 158 42.26 -5.00 -19.27
N ARG A 159 43.55 -4.77 -19.51
CA ARG A 159 44.57 -5.83 -19.41
C ARG A 159 44.71 -6.38 -18.00
N ARG A 160 44.60 -5.53 -16.98
CA ARG A 160 44.74 -5.93 -15.57
C ARG A 160 43.53 -6.67 -15.02
N VAL A 161 42.34 -6.43 -15.57
CA VAL A 161 41.09 -7.08 -15.16
C VAL A 161 40.87 -8.43 -15.85
N LEU A 162 41.46 -8.63 -17.04
CA LEU A 162 41.27 -9.83 -17.87
C LEU A 162 42.38 -10.90 -17.73
N THR A 163 43.28 -10.75 -16.76
CA THR A 163 44.25 -11.77 -16.32
C THR A 163 43.89 -12.30 -14.95
#